data_AF-A0A7S0PTH5-F1
#
_entry.id   AF-A0A7S0PTH5-F1
#
_cell.length_a   1.000
_cell.length_b   1.000
_cell.length_c   1.000
_cell.angle_alpha   90.00
_cell.angle_beta   90.00
_cell.angle_gamma   90.00
#
_symmetry.space_group_name_H-M   'P 1'
#
loop_
_entity.id
_entity.type
_entity.pdbx_description
1 polymer ?
#
loop_
_entity_poly.entity_id
_entity_poly.type
_entity_poly.pdbx_seq_one_letter_code
_entity_poly.pdbx_strand_id
1 'polypeptide(L)'
;TPLGWYLKLCLFSVEWSGAAVIKLMQWAGSRPDLFGNEFCSIFSRLQDHTTPHSMRHTNRVLRQAYGDDWDKRLRLEKLVGSGCIGQVYKGVATKNDGTEQRVAVKVRHPNVTDAIDDDLDLLRIIVKMMGKMPYDFFQELKWLNPEGAIEEFAQLLKLQLDFRTEGEHLDRFNKNFRNDPNVLFPRLIDDFET
;
A
#
# COMPACT_ATOMS: atom_id res chain seq x y z
N THR A 1 25.05 -15.12 -0.30
CA THR A 1 24.98 -15.94 -1.53
C THR A 1 25.70 -15.21 -2.66
N PRO A 2 26.26 -15.94 -3.63
CA PRO A 2 26.89 -15.36 -4.82
C PRO A 2 25.95 -14.49 -5.67
N LEU A 3 24.62 -14.58 -5.48
CA LEU A 3 23.62 -13.77 -6.18
C LEU A 3 23.35 -12.43 -5.47
N GLY A 4 23.50 -12.38 -4.14
CA GLY A 4 23.11 -11.22 -3.33
C GLY A 4 23.93 -9.95 -3.55
N TRP A 5 25.17 -10.03 -4.04
CA TRP A 5 25.95 -8.83 -4.38
C TRP A 5 25.47 -8.20 -5.69
N TYR A 6 25.12 -9.02 -6.68
CA TYR A 6 24.56 -8.57 -7.96
C TYR A 6 23.20 -7.89 -7.75
N LEU A 7 22.32 -8.49 -6.95
CA LEU A 7 21.02 -7.91 -6.62
C LEU A 7 21.13 -6.57 -5.88
N LYS A 8 22.14 -6.41 -5.00
CA LYS A 8 22.42 -5.13 -4.34
C LYS A 8 22.94 -4.06 -5.31
N LEU A 9 23.75 -4.46 -6.30
CA LEU A 9 24.18 -3.55 -7.37
C LEU A 9 23.00 -3.11 -8.25
N CYS A 10 22.10 -4.05 -8.57
CA CYS A 10 20.86 -3.75 -9.28
C CYS A 10 19.97 -2.80 -8.48
N LEU A 11 19.79 -3.05 -7.17
CA LEU A 11 19.07 -2.16 -6.28
C LEU A 11 19.65 -0.74 -6.31
N PHE A 12 20.97 -0.61 -6.14
CA PHE A 12 21.65 0.68 -6.25
C PHE A 12 21.38 1.35 -7.60
N SER A 13 21.51 0.63 -8.72
CA SER A 13 21.23 1.19 -10.05
C SER A 13 19.76 1.64 -10.21
N VAL A 14 18.83 0.89 -9.61
CA VAL A 14 17.40 1.18 -9.63
C VAL A 14 17.06 2.42 -8.80
N GLU A 15 17.69 2.60 -7.63
CA GLU A 15 17.52 3.80 -6.80
C GLU A 15 17.89 5.10 -7.54
N TRP A 16 18.80 5.00 -8.51
CA TRP A 16 19.21 6.11 -9.37
C TRP A 16 18.49 6.13 -10.74
N SER A 17 17.58 5.19 -10.99
CA SER A 17 16.83 5.11 -12.23
C SER A 17 15.62 6.04 -12.23
N GLY A 18 15.03 6.26 -13.41
CA GLY A 18 13.79 7.03 -13.53
C GLY A 18 12.62 6.36 -12.80
N ALA A 19 11.61 7.17 -12.43
CA ALA A 19 10.45 6.74 -11.65
C ALA A 19 9.78 5.45 -12.17
N ALA A 20 9.77 5.25 -13.49
CA ALA A 20 9.25 4.05 -14.14
C ALA A 20 9.91 2.74 -13.65
N VAL A 21 11.24 2.73 -13.56
CA VAL A 21 12.01 1.56 -13.17
C VAL A 21 11.86 1.28 -11.68
N ILE A 22 11.81 2.33 -10.86
CA ILE A 22 11.58 2.22 -9.42
C ILE A 22 10.21 1.58 -9.16
N LYS A 23 9.16 2.05 -9.83
CA LYS A 23 7.79 1.53 -9.70
C LYS A 23 7.70 0.04 -10.12
N LEU A 24 8.38 -0.34 -11.22
CA LEU A 24 8.46 -1.74 -11.65
C LEU A 24 9.13 -2.62 -10.60
N MET A 25 10.22 -2.14 -10.01
CA MET A 25 11.00 -2.92 -9.03
C MET A 25 10.32 -2.98 -7.66
N GLN A 26 9.54 -1.97 -7.28
CA GLN A 26 8.64 -2.03 -6.12
C GLN A 26 7.57 -3.11 -6.31
N TRP A 27 6.94 -3.17 -7.50
CA TRP A 27 6.00 -4.23 -7.85
C TRP A 27 6.66 -5.61 -7.82
N ALA A 28 7.78 -5.79 -8.52
CA ALA A 28 8.50 -7.06 -8.56
C ALA A 28 8.95 -7.52 -7.17
N GLY A 29 9.42 -6.59 -6.33
CA GLY A 29 9.82 -6.86 -4.94
C GLY A 29 8.67 -7.27 -4.01
N SER A 30 7.42 -7.10 -4.44
CA SER A 30 6.22 -7.50 -3.68
C SER A 30 5.68 -8.89 -4.07
N ARG A 31 6.30 -9.56 -5.06
CA ARG A 31 5.84 -10.84 -5.63
C ARG A 31 6.88 -11.97 -5.47
N PRO A 32 7.03 -12.53 -4.25
CA PRO A 32 7.95 -13.64 -4.01
C PRO A 32 7.63 -14.90 -4.82
N ASP A 33 6.37 -15.05 -5.24
CA ASP A 33 5.89 -16.11 -6.12
C ASP A 33 6.45 -16.01 -7.55
N LEU A 34 6.79 -14.79 -8.02
CA LEU A 34 7.34 -14.56 -9.36
C LEU A 34 8.87 -14.40 -9.36
N PHE A 35 9.43 -13.74 -8.34
CA PHE A 35 10.85 -13.33 -8.32
C PHE A 35 11.68 -14.01 -7.21
N GLY A 36 11.05 -14.79 -6.35
CA GLY A 36 11.71 -15.47 -5.23
C GLY A 36 11.96 -14.57 -4.01
N ASN A 37 12.09 -15.21 -2.85
CA ASN A 37 12.25 -14.53 -1.56
C ASN A 37 13.53 -13.69 -1.47
N GLU A 38 14.64 -14.14 -2.07
CA GLU A 38 15.92 -13.41 -2.01
C GLU A 38 15.84 -12.06 -2.74
N PHE A 39 15.29 -12.05 -3.96
CA PHE A 39 15.01 -10.82 -4.70
C PHE A 39 14.10 -9.88 -3.91
N CYS A 40 12.95 -10.39 -3.46
CA CYS A 40 11.95 -9.58 -2.76
C CYS A 40 12.49 -8.98 -1.46
N SER A 41 13.29 -9.73 -0.70
CA SER A 41 13.92 -9.23 0.54
C SER A 41 14.89 -8.07 0.34
N ILE A 42 15.54 -7.98 -0.82
CA ILE A 42 16.49 -6.92 -1.16
C ILE A 42 15.73 -5.70 -1.70
N PHE A 43 14.77 -5.93 -2.59
CA PHE A 43 13.99 -4.88 -3.25
C PHE A 43 12.83 -4.33 -2.40
N SER A 44 12.46 -4.97 -1.29
CA SER A 44 11.52 -4.41 -0.31
C SER A 44 11.99 -3.07 0.25
N ARG A 45 13.30 -2.78 0.22
CA ARG A 45 13.87 -1.48 0.60
C ARG A 45 13.31 -0.33 -0.23
N LEU A 46 12.94 -0.58 -1.48
CA LEU A 46 12.31 0.44 -2.34
C LEU A 46 10.89 0.78 -1.89
N GLN A 47 10.25 -0.05 -1.06
CA GLN A 47 8.87 0.12 -0.62
C GLN A 47 8.74 0.99 0.65
N ASP A 48 9.84 1.26 1.35
CA ASP A 48 9.77 1.64 2.78
C ASP A 48 9.58 3.13 3.09
N HIS A 49 9.52 4.04 2.12
CA HIS A 49 9.30 5.45 2.44
C HIS A 49 8.44 6.17 1.40
N THR A 50 7.17 6.40 1.76
CA THR A 50 6.34 7.40 1.08
C THR A 50 6.38 8.70 1.88
N THR A 51 6.47 9.82 1.18
CA THR A 51 6.41 11.14 1.81
C THR A 51 5.03 11.34 2.44
N PRO A 52 4.94 11.60 3.76
CA PRO A 52 3.66 11.88 4.40
C PRO A 52 3.01 13.13 3.80
N HIS A 53 1.69 13.12 3.68
CA HIS A 53 0.94 14.33 3.35
C HIS A 53 0.87 15.30 4.53
N SER A 54 0.66 16.58 4.23
CA SER A 54 0.56 17.63 5.24
C SER A 54 -0.65 17.46 6.17
N MET A 55 -0.51 17.84 7.44
CA MET A 55 -1.63 17.85 8.40
C MET A 55 -2.84 18.67 7.90
N ARG A 56 -2.60 19.69 7.06
CA ARG A 56 -3.66 20.46 6.42
C ARG A 56 -4.56 19.60 5.53
N HIS A 57 -4.01 18.61 4.84
CA HIS A 57 -4.79 17.64 4.07
C HIS A 57 -5.58 16.72 5.00
N THR A 58 -4.93 16.20 6.05
CA THR A 58 -5.57 15.35 7.07
C THR A 58 -6.80 16.04 7.68
N ASN A 59 -6.64 17.28 8.14
CA ASN A 59 -7.73 18.07 8.71
C ASN A 59 -8.86 18.31 7.71
N ARG A 60 -8.54 18.50 6.42
CA ARG A 60 -9.54 18.68 5.37
C ARG A 60 -10.35 17.40 5.16
N VAL A 61 -9.69 16.25 5.06
CA VAL A 61 -10.35 14.96 4.86
C VAL A 61 -11.23 14.60 6.06
N LEU A 62 -10.72 14.76 7.27
CA LEU A 62 -11.49 14.48 8.49
C LEU A 62 -12.68 15.44 8.65
N ARG A 63 -12.52 16.71 8.28
CA ARG A 63 -13.62 17.67 8.24
C ARG A 63 -14.69 17.31 7.20
N GLN A 64 -14.28 16.79 6.04
CA GLN A 64 -15.22 16.32 5.02
C GLN A 64 -15.98 15.07 5.46
N ALA A 65 -15.33 14.16 6.19
CA ALA A 65 -15.93 12.92 6.66
C ALA A 65 -16.85 13.13 7.88
N TYR A 66 -16.43 13.95 8.85
CA TYR A 66 -17.06 14.04 10.18
C TYR A 66 -17.58 15.44 10.54
N GLY A 67 -17.42 16.42 9.66
CA GLY A 67 -17.85 17.81 9.87
C GLY A 67 -16.82 18.69 10.58
N ASP A 68 -17.21 19.93 10.85
CA ASP A 68 -16.33 20.99 11.39
C ASP A 68 -15.78 20.70 12.79
N ASP A 69 -16.53 19.94 13.59
CA ASP A 69 -16.25 19.62 14.99
C ASP A 69 -15.62 18.21 15.16
N TRP A 70 -15.01 17.66 14.11
CA TRP A 70 -14.44 16.30 14.14
C TRP A 70 -13.38 16.11 15.24
N ASP A 71 -12.65 17.17 15.56
CA ASP A 71 -11.57 17.20 16.56
C ASP A 71 -12.07 17.00 18.00
N LYS A 72 -13.36 17.25 18.26
CA LYS A 72 -14.02 16.91 19.54
C LYS A 72 -14.22 15.42 19.70
N ARG A 73 -14.39 14.69 18.59
CA ARG A 73 -14.65 13.25 18.56
C ARG A 73 -13.39 12.42 18.30
N LEU A 74 -12.36 13.01 17.69
CA LEU A 74 -11.14 12.31 17.31
C LEU A 74 -9.90 13.16 17.55
N ARG A 75 -9.05 12.72 18.48
CA ARG A 75 -7.76 13.37 18.78
C ARG A 75 -6.61 12.59 18.17
N LEU A 76 -5.92 13.18 17.19
CA LEU A 76 -4.70 12.61 16.61
C LEU A 76 -3.48 12.94 17.51
N GLU A 77 -2.65 11.93 17.81
CA GLU A 77 -1.47 12.07 18.69
C GLU A 77 -0.16 12.06 17.89
N LYS A 78 0.10 10.97 17.15
CA LYS A 78 1.41 10.75 16.49
C LYS A 78 1.22 10.03 15.16
N LEU A 79 1.96 10.46 14.14
CA LEU A 79 2.10 9.71 12.89
C LEU A 79 2.86 8.40 13.17
N VAL A 80 2.22 7.28 12.90
CA VAL A 80 2.79 5.93 13.06
C VAL A 80 3.61 5.56 11.82
N GLY A 81 3.07 5.84 10.64
CA GLY A 81 3.72 5.54 9.37
C GLY A 81 2.91 6.04 8.17
N SER A 82 3.57 6.06 7.01
CA SER A 82 2.97 6.45 5.73
C SER A 82 3.19 5.33 4.72
N GLY A 83 2.11 4.80 4.15
CA GLY A 83 2.13 3.84 3.06
C GLY A 83 1.73 4.48 1.73
N CYS A 84 1.66 3.67 0.67
CA CYS A 84 1.31 4.11 -0.69
C CYS A 84 -0.06 4.81 -0.79
N ILE A 85 -1.07 4.31 -0.07
CA ILE A 85 -2.46 4.80 -0.21
C ILE A 85 -2.81 5.85 0.83
N GLY A 86 -2.16 5.82 1.98
CA GLY A 86 -2.46 6.73 3.08
C GLY A 86 -1.49 6.56 4.22
N GLN A 87 -1.69 7.36 5.26
CA GLN A 87 -0.86 7.37 6.44
C GLN A 87 -1.68 7.15 7.70
N VAL A 88 -1.07 6.52 8.69
CA VAL A 88 -1.74 6.05 9.91
C VAL A 88 -1.28 6.90 11.09
N TYR A 89 -2.25 7.39 11.84
CA TYR A 89 -2.04 8.09 13.09
C TYR A 89 -2.44 7.22 14.26
N LYS A 90 -1.71 7.33 15.36
CA LYS A 90 -2.21 6.94 16.67
C LYS A 90 -3.11 8.05 17.18
N GLY A 91 -4.26 7.71 17.74
CA GLY A 91 -5.21 8.68 18.28
C GLY A 91 -6.12 8.11 19.36
N VAL A 92 -7.05 8.95 19.79
CA VAL A 92 -8.14 8.61 20.70
C VAL A 92 -9.44 9.04 20.06
N ALA A 93 -10.41 8.13 19.99
CA ALA A 93 -11.77 8.42 19.56
C ALA A 93 -12.69 8.47 20.77
N THR A 94 -13.58 9.46 20.81
CA THR A 94 -14.62 9.61 21.83
C THR A 94 -15.94 9.17 21.21
N LYS A 95 -16.50 8.09 21.75
CA LYS A 95 -17.80 7.55 21.33
C LYS A 95 -18.95 8.42 21.82
N ASN A 96 -20.14 8.20 21.27
CA ASN A 96 -21.33 8.99 21.63
C ASN A 96 -21.76 8.82 23.10
N ASP A 97 -21.37 7.74 23.75
CA ASP A 97 -21.56 7.48 25.18
C ASP A 97 -20.53 8.20 26.07
N GLY A 98 -19.57 8.91 25.48
CA GLY A 98 -18.47 9.60 26.17
C GLY A 98 -17.26 8.73 26.44
N THR A 99 -17.27 7.44 26.07
CA THR A 99 -16.14 6.53 26.27
C THR A 99 -15.00 6.85 25.32
N GLU A 100 -13.79 7.02 25.86
CA GLU A 100 -12.58 7.18 25.07
C GLU A 100 -11.94 5.82 24.73
N GLN A 101 -11.58 5.64 23.46
CA GLN A 101 -10.91 4.42 22.98
C GLN A 101 -9.67 4.78 22.15
N ARG A 102 -8.56 4.08 22.39
CA ARG A 102 -7.34 4.22 21.57
C ARG A 102 -7.60 3.65 20.17
N VAL A 103 -7.20 4.41 19.15
CA VAL A 103 -7.43 4.08 17.74
C VAL A 103 -6.18 4.26 16.90
N ALA A 104 -6.15 3.52 15.79
CA ALA A 104 -5.33 3.83 14.63
C ALA A 104 -6.23 4.49 13.59
N VAL A 105 -5.92 5.73 13.18
CA VAL A 105 -6.66 6.50 12.20
C VAL A 105 -5.90 6.48 10.89
N LYS A 106 -6.43 5.81 9.88
CA LYS A 106 -5.83 5.76 8.54
C LYS A 106 -6.45 6.85 7.68
N VAL A 107 -5.62 7.72 7.10
CA VAL A 107 -6.07 8.83 6.26
C VAL A 107 -5.44 8.72 4.88
N ARG A 108 -6.28 8.76 3.85
CA ARG A 108 -5.88 8.62 2.45
C ARG A 108 -5.06 9.82 1.97
N HIS A 109 -4.00 9.54 1.19
CA HIS A 109 -3.17 10.57 0.55
C HIS A 109 -3.97 11.40 -0.47
N PRO A 110 -3.57 12.65 -0.73
CA PRO A 110 -4.16 13.45 -1.79
C PRO A 110 -3.88 12.81 -3.17
N ASN A 111 -4.87 12.84 -4.06
CA ASN A 111 -4.77 12.41 -5.47
C ASN A 111 -4.19 10.99 -5.64
N VAL A 112 -4.38 10.11 -4.66
CA VAL A 112 -3.74 8.79 -4.67
C VAL A 112 -4.29 7.87 -5.76
N THR A 113 -5.55 8.07 -6.15
CA THR A 113 -6.16 7.36 -7.29
C THR A 113 -5.42 7.70 -8.59
N ASP A 114 -5.22 8.99 -8.86
CA ASP A 114 -4.51 9.45 -10.06
C ASP A 114 -3.05 8.98 -10.04
N ALA A 115 -2.39 9.06 -8.88
CA ALA A 115 -1.02 8.57 -8.72
C ALA A 115 -0.92 7.07 -9.04
N ILE A 116 -1.87 6.26 -8.56
CA ILE A 116 -1.92 4.82 -8.84
C ILE A 116 -2.22 4.53 -10.31
N ASP A 117 -3.13 5.27 -10.94
CA ASP A 117 -3.41 5.07 -12.36
C ASP A 117 -2.19 5.43 -13.23
N ASP A 118 -1.49 6.53 -12.91
CA ASP A 118 -0.22 6.91 -13.55
C ASP A 118 0.88 5.85 -13.33
N ASP A 119 0.97 5.28 -12.13
CA ASP A 119 1.82 4.14 -11.78
C ASP A 119 1.55 2.94 -12.70
N LEU A 120 0.30 2.53 -12.81
CA LEU A 120 -0.11 1.36 -13.57
C LEU A 120 0.08 1.55 -15.07
N ASP A 121 -0.19 2.75 -15.60
CA ASP A 121 0.01 3.04 -17.02
C ASP A 121 1.49 2.98 -17.39
N LEU A 122 2.36 3.47 -16.52
CA LEU A 122 3.81 3.38 -16.70
C LEU A 122 4.29 1.92 -16.68
N LEU A 123 3.79 1.11 -15.76
CA LEU A 123 4.09 -0.33 -15.69
C LEU A 123 3.62 -1.06 -16.96
N ARG A 124 2.40 -0.78 -17.43
CA ARG A 124 1.85 -1.33 -18.67
C ARG A 124 2.71 -0.98 -19.89
N ILE A 125 3.18 0.26 -19.97
CA ILE A 125 4.09 0.70 -21.05
C ILE A 125 5.39 -0.10 -21.00
N ILE A 126 6.02 -0.22 -19.82
CA ILE A 126 7.28 -0.94 -19.66
C ILE A 126 7.14 -2.40 -20.09
N VAL A 127 6.12 -3.11 -19.59
CA VAL A 127 5.95 -4.53 -19.92
C VAL A 127 5.63 -4.74 -21.41
N LYS A 128 4.83 -3.85 -22.01
CA LYS A 128 4.60 -3.87 -23.46
C LYS A 128 5.88 -3.63 -24.26
N MET A 129 6.77 -2.76 -23.80
CA MET A 129 8.08 -2.53 -24.44
C MET A 129 9.01 -3.74 -24.28
N MET A 130 9.03 -4.36 -23.11
CA MET A 130 9.81 -5.58 -22.85
C MET A 130 9.34 -6.75 -23.73
N GLY A 131 8.03 -6.92 -23.90
CA GLY A 131 7.47 -7.97 -24.76
C GLY A 131 7.86 -7.83 -26.25
N LYS A 132 8.16 -6.60 -26.69
CA LYS A 132 8.57 -6.27 -28.06
C LYS A 132 10.09 -6.29 -28.28
N MET A 133 10.89 -6.39 -27.22
CA MET A 133 12.36 -6.45 -27.32
C MET A 133 12.82 -7.84 -27.80
N PRO A 134 13.70 -7.92 -28.81
CA PRO A 134 14.13 -9.18 -29.44
C PRO A 134 15.25 -9.89 -28.65
N TYR A 135 15.16 -10.00 -27.32
CA TYR A 135 16.24 -10.55 -26.50
C TYR A 135 15.81 -11.82 -25.74
N ASP A 136 16.55 -12.91 -25.96
CA ASP A 136 16.28 -14.24 -25.41
C ASP A 136 16.26 -14.30 -23.87
N PHE A 137 16.91 -13.34 -23.19
CA PHE A 137 16.93 -13.21 -21.73
C PHE A 137 15.54 -13.02 -21.10
N PHE A 138 14.59 -12.41 -21.81
CA PHE A 138 13.23 -12.16 -21.32
C PHE A 138 12.22 -13.22 -21.77
N GLN A 139 12.64 -14.24 -22.54
CA GLN A 139 11.76 -15.34 -22.97
C GLN A 139 11.21 -16.12 -21.77
N GLU A 140 12.02 -16.31 -20.72
CA GLU A 140 11.57 -16.96 -19.47
C GLU A 140 10.46 -16.15 -18.77
N LEU A 141 10.52 -14.82 -18.85
CA LEU A 141 9.50 -13.93 -18.29
C LEU A 141 8.19 -13.93 -19.09
N LYS A 142 8.21 -14.25 -20.39
CA LYS A 142 6.97 -14.36 -21.20
C LYS A 142 6.04 -15.48 -20.71
N TRP A 143 6.60 -16.59 -20.21
CA TRP A 143 5.83 -17.68 -19.62
C TRP A 143 5.07 -17.26 -18.35
N LEU A 144 5.55 -16.22 -17.66
CA LEU A 144 4.95 -15.71 -16.43
C LEU A 144 3.78 -14.73 -16.67
N ASN A 145 3.41 -14.46 -17.93
CA ASN A 145 2.35 -13.51 -18.31
C ASN A 145 2.43 -12.17 -17.52
N PRO A 146 3.50 -11.38 -17.70
CA PRO A 146 3.73 -10.18 -16.92
C PRO A 146 2.65 -9.11 -17.13
N GLU A 147 2.01 -9.09 -18.30
CA GLU A 147 0.84 -8.23 -18.56
C GLU A 147 -0.34 -8.60 -17.66
N GLY A 148 -0.66 -9.90 -17.57
CA GLY A 148 -1.70 -10.40 -16.66
C GLY A 148 -1.36 -10.14 -15.19
N ALA A 149 -0.10 -10.36 -14.79
CA ALA A 149 0.33 -10.13 -13.42
C ALA A 149 0.25 -8.64 -12.99
N ILE A 150 0.46 -7.70 -13.93
CA ILE A 150 0.22 -6.27 -13.70
C ILE A 150 -1.27 -5.98 -13.53
N GLU A 151 -2.14 -6.59 -14.33
CA GLU A 151 -3.58 -6.34 -14.22
C GLU A 151 -4.17 -6.90 -12.92
N GLU A 152 -3.73 -8.07 -12.48
CA GLU A 152 -4.05 -8.58 -11.14
C GLU A 152 -3.58 -7.63 -10.04
N PHE A 153 -2.35 -7.12 -10.17
CA PHE A 153 -1.82 -6.12 -9.24
C PHE A 153 -2.61 -4.82 -9.26
N ALA A 154 -3.03 -4.35 -10.43
CA ALA A 154 -3.89 -3.18 -10.59
C ALA A 154 -5.21 -3.36 -9.84
N GLN A 155 -5.84 -4.53 -9.97
CA GLN A 155 -7.07 -4.85 -9.24
C GLN A 155 -6.84 -4.85 -7.73
N LEU A 156 -5.75 -5.47 -7.25
CA LEU A 156 -5.41 -5.48 -5.83
C LEU A 156 -5.14 -4.09 -5.27
N LEU A 157 -4.41 -3.24 -5.99
CA LEU A 157 -4.17 -1.85 -5.58
C LEU A 157 -5.46 -1.03 -5.55
N LYS A 158 -6.33 -1.21 -6.54
CA LYS A 158 -7.63 -0.52 -6.59
C LYS A 158 -8.55 -0.93 -5.44
N LEU A 159 -8.52 -2.19 -5.01
CA LEU A 159 -9.26 -2.64 -3.84
C LEU A 159 -8.79 -1.97 -2.54
N GLN A 160 -7.51 -1.60 -2.46
CA GLN A 160 -6.98 -0.91 -1.27
C GLN A 160 -7.31 0.60 -1.23
N LEU A 161 -7.80 1.18 -2.33
CA LEU A 161 -8.21 2.60 -2.38
C LEU A 161 -9.49 2.88 -1.59
N ASP A 162 -10.30 1.85 -1.37
CA ASP A 162 -11.53 1.91 -0.59
C ASP A 162 -11.29 1.25 0.78
N PHE A 163 -11.12 2.08 1.81
CA PHE A 163 -10.91 1.59 3.17
C PHE A 163 -12.13 0.87 3.75
N ARG A 164 -13.32 1.02 3.15
CA ARG A 164 -14.51 0.26 3.57
C ARG A 164 -14.36 -1.21 3.24
N THR A 165 -13.80 -1.54 2.08
CA THR A 165 -13.48 -2.93 1.71
C THR A 165 -12.43 -3.54 2.66
N GLU A 166 -11.43 -2.77 3.08
CA GLU A 166 -10.46 -3.19 4.10
C GLU A 166 -11.17 -3.46 5.45
N GLY A 167 -12.14 -2.61 5.82
CA GLY A 167 -12.99 -2.80 6.99
C GLY A 167 -13.82 -4.08 6.93
N GLU A 168 -14.53 -4.33 5.83
CA GLU A 168 -15.32 -5.56 5.62
C GLU A 168 -14.45 -6.83 5.71
N HIS A 169 -13.21 -6.76 5.20
CA HIS A 169 -12.26 -7.84 5.33
C HIS A 169 -11.83 -8.06 6.78
N LEU A 170 -11.54 -7.00 7.54
CA LEU A 170 -11.21 -7.11 8.98
C LEU A 170 -12.34 -7.76 9.76
N ASP A 171 -13.59 -7.41 9.47
CA ASP A 171 -14.76 -8.04 10.09
C ASP A 171 -14.86 -9.53 9.76
N ARG A 172 -14.61 -9.90 8.50
CA ARG A 172 -14.57 -11.31 8.09
C ARG A 172 -13.43 -12.06 8.78
N PHE A 173 -12.26 -11.47 8.91
CA PHE A 173 -11.13 -12.06 9.63
C PHE A 173 -11.44 -12.26 11.11
N ASN A 174 -11.97 -11.24 11.79
CA ASN A 174 -12.43 -11.35 13.18
C ASN A 174 -13.45 -12.48 13.36
N LYS A 175 -14.40 -12.65 12.42
CA LYS A 175 -15.39 -13.74 12.45
C LYS A 175 -14.77 -15.12 12.26
N ASN A 176 -13.87 -15.26 11.28
CA ASN A 176 -13.25 -16.54 10.93
C ASN A 176 -12.29 -17.04 12.02
N PHE A 177 -11.55 -16.12 12.66
CA PHE A 177 -10.53 -16.45 13.67
C PHE A 177 -11.02 -16.28 15.11
N ARG A 178 -12.32 -16.08 15.34
CA ARG A 178 -12.91 -15.84 16.68
C ARG A 178 -12.56 -16.90 17.74
N ASN A 179 -12.22 -18.11 17.31
CA ASN A 179 -11.91 -19.25 18.18
C ASN A 179 -10.41 -19.53 18.32
N ASP A 180 -9.54 -18.79 17.63
CA ASP A 180 -8.09 -18.94 17.72
C ASP A 180 -7.53 -17.87 18.68
N PRO A 181 -7.06 -18.25 19.88
CA PRO A 181 -6.53 -17.29 20.85
C PRO A 181 -5.20 -16.67 20.44
N ASN A 182 -4.50 -17.21 19.43
CA ASN A 182 -3.19 -16.73 19.00
C ASN A 182 -3.28 -15.65 17.90
N VAL A 183 -4.47 -15.42 17.35
CA VAL A 183 -4.66 -14.50 16.22
C VAL A 183 -5.66 -13.42 16.60
N LEU A 184 -5.22 -12.17 16.56
CA LEU A 184 -6.04 -11.01 16.88
C LEU A 184 -6.01 -10.01 15.72
N PHE A 185 -7.19 -9.55 15.32
CA PHE A 185 -7.36 -8.50 14.33
C PHE A 185 -7.96 -7.26 15.00
N PRO A 186 -7.59 -6.04 14.55
CA PRO A 186 -8.25 -4.84 15.01
C PRO A 186 -9.73 -4.87 14.63
N ARG A 187 -10.55 -4.18 15.42
CA ARG A 187 -11.97 -3.95 15.12
C ARG A 187 -12.14 -2.51 14.67
N LEU A 188 -13.03 -2.30 13.70
CA LEU A 188 -13.46 -0.97 13.34
C LEU A 188 -14.19 -0.32 14.53
N ILE A 189 -14.18 1.00 14.55
CA ILE A 189 -14.99 1.74 15.51
C ILE A 189 -16.21 2.26 14.76
N ASP A 190 -17.39 1.83 15.21
CA ASP A 190 -18.67 2.33 14.76
C ASP A 190 -18.69 3.86 14.74
N ASP A 191 -19.31 4.46 13.72
CA ASP A 191 -19.34 5.90 13.43
C ASP A 191 -18.05 6.55 12.92
N PHE A 192 -16.96 5.78 12.73
CA PHE A 192 -15.67 6.28 12.20
C PHE A 192 -15.20 5.52 10.95
N GLU A 193 -16.14 5.03 10.14
CA GLU A 193 -15.88 4.29 8.90
C GLU A 193 -16.31 5.14 7.69
N THR A 194 -15.33 5.74 7.00
CA THR A 194 -15.56 6.58 5.80
C THR A 194 -14.46 6.44 4.78
#